data_AF-D6TSQ0-F1
#
_entry.id   AF-D6TSQ0-F1
#
_cell.length_a   1.000
_cell.length_b   1.000
_cell.length_c   1.000
_cell.angle_alpha   90.00
_cell.angle_beta   90.00
_cell.angle_gamma   90.00
#
_symmetry.space_group_name_H-M   'P 1'
#
loop_
_entity.id
_entity.type
_entity.pdbx_description
1 polymer ?
#
loop_
_entity_poly.entity_id
_entity_poly.type
_entity_poly.pdbx_seq_one_letter_code
_entity_poly.pdbx_strand_id
1 'polypeptide(L)'
;MSEVVRREDLLRHLRDLSTGTYEGQVSRAEKEEIYRKAVELLTPVVQSVLEEANGLFLDGTGQVRVIGPKNDGQGGLETRFELTWPKQRTAQVMRGPRAPLRPIIIKAHYGRGFLHPHLSGSSGGNWPLQILNASDAERQRTILAAIVEMELHERIFETDWHILPISRQWQQDKN
;
A
#
# COMPACT_ATOMS: atom_id res chain seq x y z
N MET A 1 17.46 -2.53 17.83
CA MET A 1 17.91 -2.81 16.45
C MET A 1 16.65 -2.93 15.61
N SER A 2 16.51 -2.18 14.51
CA SER A 2 15.37 -2.38 13.62
C SER A 2 15.53 -3.74 12.93
N GLU A 3 14.50 -4.57 13.02
CA GLU A 3 14.48 -5.83 12.28
C GLU A 3 14.18 -5.48 10.81
N VAL A 4 15.19 -5.62 9.95
CA VAL A 4 15.06 -5.34 8.50
C VAL A 4 14.08 -6.29 7.83
N VAL A 5 13.87 -7.48 8.42
CA VAL A 5 12.96 -8.52 7.95
C VAL A 5 11.87 -8.75 9.00
N ARG A 6 10.61 -8.82 8.56
CA ARG A 6 9.44 -9.07 9.42
C ARG A 6 9.32 -10.55 9.81
N ARG A 7 10.31 -11.07 10.53
CA ARG A 7 10.46 -12.50 10.84
C ARG A 7 9.22 -13.06 11.54
N GLU A 8 8.71 -12.35 12.55
CA GLU A 8 7.52 -12.79 13.30
C GLU A 8 6.30 -12.96 12.39
N ASP A 9 6.04 -11.98 11.52
CA ASP A 9 4.91 -12.03 10.58
C ASP A 9 5.05 -13.19 9.59
N LEU A 10 6.25 -13.44 9.09
CA LEU A 10 6.51 -14.56 8.19
C LEU A 10 6.33 -15.91 8.89
N LEU A 11 6.77 -16.05 10.14
CA LEU A 11 6.57 -17.28 10.91
C LEU A 11 5.09 -17.53 11.23
N ARG A 12 4.32 -16.48 11.55
CA ARG A 12 2.86 -16.61 11.75
C ARG A 12 2.14 -16.96 10.46
N HIS A 13 2.52 -16.33 9.34
CA HIS A 13 2.03 -16.70 8.00
C HIS A 13 2.31 -18.16 7.65
N LEU A 14 3.53 -18.67 7.91
CA LEU A 14 3.85 -20.09 7.67
C LEU A 14 3.01 -21.03 8.53
N ARG A 15 2.78 -20.66 9.80
CA ARG A 15 1.88 -21.41 10.68
C ARG A 15 0.47 -21.46 10.09
N ASP A 16 -0.08 -20.32 9.70
CA ASP A 16 -1.40 -20.21 9.08
C ASP A 16 -1.54 -21.08 7.84
N LEU A 17 -0.54 -21.07 6.95
CA LEU A 17 -0.49 -21.97 5.79
C LEU A 17 -0.52 -23.44 6.21
N SER A 18 0.26 -23.83 7.23
CA SER A 18 0.34 -25.22 7.70
C SER A 18 -0.96 -25.72 8.34
N THR A 19 -1.74 -24.82 8.96
CA THR A 19 -2.97 -25.17 9.69
C THR A 19 -4.25 -24.81 8.93
N GLY A 20 -4.15 -24.22 7.74
CA GLY A 20 -5.33 -23.74 7.00
C GLY A 20 -6.06 -22.59 7.69
N THR A 21 -5.37 -21.83 8.55
CA THR A 21 -5.95 -20.75 9.34
C THR A 21 -5.50 -19.37 8.83
N TYR A 22 -6.08 -18.33 9.39
CA TYR A 22 -5.51 -16.98 9.36
C TYR A 22 -5.62 -16.40 10.77
N GLU A 23 -4.48 -16.17 11.39
CA GLU A 23 -4.33 -15.77 12.79
C GLU A 23 -5.16 -16.67 13.73
N GLY A 24 -5.12 -17.98 13.47
CA GLY A 24 -5.83 -19.01 14.23
C GLY A 24 -7.31 -19.22 13.87
N GLN A 25 -7.90 -18.41 12.98
CA GLN A 25 -9.29 -18.57 12.57
C GLN A 25 -9.42 -19.47 11.33
N VAL A 26 -10.49 -20.25 11.26
CA VAL A 26 -10.78 -21.15 10.13
C VAL A 26 -11.90 -20.58 9.26
N SER A 27 -12.97 -20.06 9.87
CA SER A 27 -14.15 -19.60 9.12
C SER A 27 -13.85 -18.33 8.34
N ARG A 28 -14.47 -18.18 7.16
CA ARG A 28 -14.30 -16.97 6.34
C ARG A 28 -14.75 -15.71 7.08
N ALA A 29 -15.86 -15.78 7.80
CA ALA A 29 -16.42 -14.64 8.53
C ALA A 29 -15.48 -14.11 9.62
N GLU A 30 -14.89 -15.01 10.42
CA GLU A 30 -13.92 -14.62 11.47
C GLU A 30 -12.63 -14.06 10.86
N LYS A 31 -12.14 -14.65 9.77
CA LYS A 31 -10.97 -14.14 9.04
C LYS A 31 -11.21 -12.73 8.48
N GLU A 32 -12.41 -12.46 7.97
CA GLU A 32 -12.78 -11.12 7.49
C GLU A 32 -12.90 -10.10 8.63
N GLU A 33 -13.32 -10.53 9.81
CA GLU A 33 -13.34 -9.66 11.00
C GLU A 33 -11.93 -9.27 11.43
N ILE A 34 -11.00 -10.22 11.42
CA ILE A 34 -9.57 -9.94 11.65
C ILE A 34 -9.03 -9.00 10.56
N TYR A 35 -9.39 -9.19 9.30
CA TYR A 35 -9.01 -8.27 8.23
C TYR A 35 -9.46 -6.84 8.48
N ARG A 36 -10.70 -6.61 8.91
CA ARG A 36 -11.22 -5.26 9.20
C ARG A 36 -10.43 -4.61 10.34
N LYS A 37 -10.19 -5.33 11.44
CA LYS A 37 -9.37 -4.86 12.57
C LYS A 37 -7.92 -4.58 12.15
N ALA A 38 -7.34 -5.44 11.31
CA ALA A 38 -6.01 -5.24 10.76
C ALA A 38 -5.94 -3.95 9.93
N VAL A 39 -6.94 -3.66 9.11
CA VAL A 39 -7.03 -2.41 8.34
C VAL A 39 -7.15 -1.19 9.27
N GLU A 40 -7.97 -1.25 10.31
CA GLU A 40 -8.11 -0.16 11.29
C GLU A 40 -6.76 0.16 11.96
N LEU A 41 -6.02 -0.86 12.40
CA LEU A 41 -4.70 -0.71 13.01
C LEU A 41 -3.64 -0.22 12.02
N LEU A 42 -3.72 -0.65 10.77
CA LEU A 42 -2.76 -0.31 9.71
C LEU A 42 -2.95 1.12 9.18
N THR A 43 -4.20 1.60 9.14
CA THR A 43 -4.57 2.90 8.55
C THR A 43 -3.68 4.06 9.02
N PRO A 44 -3.45 4.31 10.32
CA PRO A 44 -2.58 5.41 10.75
C PRO A 44 -1.12 5.26 10.28
N VAL A 45 -0.60 4.03 10.19
CA VAL A 45 0.76 3.77 9.71
C VAL A 45 0.86 4.09 8.21
N VAL A 46 -0.13 3.66 7.42
CA VAL A 46 -0.19 3.94 5.99
C VAL A 46 -0.30 5.44 5.72
N GLN A 47 -1.17 6.13 6.44
CA GLN A 47 -1.31 7.58 6.31
C GLN A 47 0.01 8.29 6.65
N SER A 48 0.69 7.90 7.73
CA SER A 48 2.00 8.45 8.08
C SER A 48 3.04 8.27 6.96
N VAL A 49 3.13 7.07 6.37
CA VAL A 49 4.09 6.79 5.27
C VAL A 49 3.74 7.58 4.01
N LEU A 50 2.46 7.68 3.65
CA LEU A 50 2.03 8.46 2.49
C LEU A 50 2.25 9.96 2.69
N GLU A 51 2.03 10.50 3.89
CA GLU A 51 2.31 11.91 4.19
C GLU A 51 3.81 12.21 4.23
N GLU A 52 4.64 11.28 4.69
CA GLU A 52 6.09 11.41 4.60
C GLU A 52 6.54 11.49 3.12
N ALA A 53 6.03 10.60 2.26
CA ALA A 53 6.30 10.66 0.83
C ALA A 53 5.75 11.93 0.16
N ASN A 54 4.58 12.42 0.62
CA ASN A 54 4.01 13.68 0.17
C ASN A 54 4.95 14.87 0.47
N GLY A 55 5.48 14.94 1.69
CA GLY A 55 6.46 15.96 2.08
C GLY A 55 7.78 15.85 1.30
N LEU A 56 8.32 14.64 1.17
CA LEU A 56 9.62 14.40 0.54
C LEU A 56 9.61 14.60 -0.98
N PHE A 57 8.54 14.24 -1.70
CA PHE A 57 8.56 14.18 -3.16
C PHE A 57 7.56 15.13 -3.83
N LEU A 58 6.51 15.53 -3.11
CA LEU A 58 5.35 16.24 -3.68
C LEU A 58 5.17 17.66 -3.14
N ASP A 59 6.16 18.19 -2.42
CA ASP A 59 6.14 19.52 -1.77
C ASP A 59 4.89 19.73 -0.89
N GLY A 60 4.36 18.65 -0.29
CA GLY A 60 3.14 18.69 0.51
C GLY A 60 1.85 18.96 -0.27
N THR A 61 1.88 18.95 -1.61
CA THR A 61 0.71 19.23 -2.45
C THR A 61 -0.20 18.02 -2.67
N GLY A 62 0.22 16.86 -2.18
CA GLY A 62 -0.51 15.62 -2.26
C GLY A 62 -1.71 15.56 -1.32
N GLN A 63 -2.63 14.65 -1.63
CA GLN A 63 -3.83 14.36 -0.84
C GLN A 63 -3.94 12.85 -0.65
N VAL A 64 -3.93 12.43 0.61
CA VAL A 64 -4.14 11.04 1.02
C VAL A 64 -5.64 10.75 1.15
N ARG A 65 -6.09 9.62 0.62
CA ARG A 65 -7.47 9.14 0.74
C ARG A 65 -7.51 7.66 1.09
N VAL A 66 -8.42 7.29 1.99
CA VAL A 66 -8.72 5.90 2.35
C VAL A 66 -10.08 5.52 1.77
N ILE A 67 -10.17 4.35 1.13
CA ILE A 67 -11.39 3.85 0.50
C ILE A 67 -11.60 2.40 0.93
N GLY A 68 -12.67 2.13 1.68
CA GLY A 68 -12.98 0.80 2.22
C GLY A 68 -12.64 0.69 3.72
N PRO A 69 -12.72 -0.51 4.33
CA PRO A 69 -13.01 -1.81 3.70
C PRO A 69 -14.35 -1.87 2.97
N LYS A 70 -14.38 -2.49 1.79
CA LYS A 70 -15.61 -2.78 1.04
C LYS A 70 -15.49 -4.07 0.23
N ASN A 71 -16.63 -4.62 -0.18
CA ASN A 71 -16.66 -5.74 -1.12
C ASN A 71 -15.99 -5.33 -2.44
N ASP A 72 -15.15 -6.22 -2.98
CA ASP A 72 -14.46 -6.03 -4.26
C ASP A 72 -15.33 -6.38 -5.49
N GLY A 73 -16.56 -6.85 -5.26
CA GLY A 73 -17.49 -7.30 -6.30
C GLY A 73 -17.23 -8.73 -6.81
N GLN A 74 -16.21 -9.41 -6.29
CA GLN A 74 -15.79 -10.78 -6.65
C GLN A 74 -15.81 -11.72 -5.43
N GLY A 75 -16.46 -11.30 -4.34
CA GLY A 75 -16.58 -12.07 -3.09
C GLY A 75 -15.36 -11.94 -2.17
N GLY A 76 -14.54 -10.90 -2.36
CA GLY A 76 -13.47 -10.51 -1.46
C GLY A 76 -13.69 -9.12 -0.86
N LEU A 77 -12.72 -8.69 -0.05
CA LEU A 77 -12.67 -7.36 0.56
C LEU A 77 -11.46 -6.59 0.06
N GLU A 78 -11.60 -5.27 -0.07
CA GLU A 78 -10.50 -4.38 -0.42
C GLU A 78 -10.59 -3.08 0.39
N THR A 79 -9.43 -2.60 0.83
CA THR A 79 -9.18 -1.24 1.28
C THR A 79 -8.04 -0.65 0.45
N ARG A 80 -8.26 0.52 -0.12
CA ARG A 80 -7.24 1.26 -0.89
C ARG A 80 -6.86 2.54 -0.19
N PHE A 81 -5.56 2.79 -0.12
CA PHE A 81 -4.96 4.04 0.30
C PHE A 81 -4.33 4.69 -0.92
N GLU A 82 -4.76 5.89 -1.25
CA GLU A 82 -4.35 6.60 -2.46
C GLU A 82 -3.66 7.91 -2.09
N LEU A 83 -2.53 8.20 -2.75
CA LEU A 83 -1.90 9.52 -2.72
C LEU A 83 -1.96 10.12 -4.12
N THR A 84 -2.70 11.22 -4.24
CA THR A 84 -2.87 11.99 -5.51
C THR A 84 -2.22 13.36 -5.39
N TRP A 85 -1.79 13.96 -6.49
CA TRP A 85 -1.27 15.35 -6.50
C TRP A 85 -1.61 16.07 -7.82
N PRO A 86 -1.55 17.42 -7.87
CA PRO A 86 -2.06 18.19 -9.00
C PRO A 86 -1.53 17.75 -10.37
N LYS A 87 -0.22 17.55 -10.51
CA LYS A 87 0.40 17.13 -11.77
C LYS A 87 -0.03 15.72 -12.19
N GLN A 88 -0.14 14.77 -11.25
CA GLN A 88 -0.62 13.42 -11.56
C GLN A 88 -2.07 13.42 -12.05
N ARG A 89 -2.94 14.23 -11.45
CA ARG A 89 -4.37 14.27 -11.83
C ARG A 89 -4.62 14.74 -13.27
N THR A 90 -3.72 15.53 -13.84
CA THR A 90 -3.82 16.02 -15.22
C THR A 90 -2.92 15.27 -16.21
N ALA A 91 -2.07 14.37 -15.72
CA ALA A 91 -1.15 13.60 -16.55
C ALA A 91 -1.83 12.40 -17.22
N GLN A 92 -1.25 11.99 -18.35
CA GLN A 92 -1.60 10.75 -19.05
C GLN A 92 -0.39 9.84 -19.11
N VAL A 93 -0.63 8.54 -19.11
CA VAL A 93 0.38 7.54 -19.43
C VAL A 93 0.94 7.83 -20.82
N MET A 94 2.24 8.04 -20.90
CA MET A 94 2.99 8.29 -22.14
C MET A 94 3.60 7.01 -22.70
N ARG A 95 3.83 6.00 -21.85
CA ARG A 95 4.38 4.70 -22.22
C ARG A 95 3.32 3.61 -22.09
N GLY A 96 2.72 3.21 -23.20
CA GLY A 96 1.66 2.19 -23.24
C GLY A 96 0.30 2.76 -23.68
N PRO A 97 -0.82 2.09 -23.34
CA PRO A 97 -2.15 2.58 -23.68
C PRO A 97 -2.41 3.95 -23.05
N ARG A 98 -2.96 4.89 -23.84
CA ARG A 98 -3.36 6.20 -23.30
C ARG A 98 -4.45 6.03 -22.26
N ALA A 99 -4.13 6.40 -21.03
CA ALA A 99 -5.04 6.42 -19.90
C ALA A 99 -4.62 7.55 -18.95
N PRO A 100 -5.52 8.04 -18.07
CA PRO A 100 -5.13 8.90 -16.97
C PRO A 100 -4.05 8.23 -16.12
N LEU A 101 -3.04 9.00 -15.70
CA LEU A 101 -2.03 8.49 -14.79
C LEU A 101 -2.70 8.14 -13.46
N ARG A 102 -2.43 6.96 -12.90
CA ARG A 102 -3.01 6.53 -11.62
C ARG A 102 -2.37 7.27 -10.44
N PRO A 103 -3.01 7.34 -9.25
CA PRO A 103 -2.33 7.77 -8.04
C PRO A 103 -1.30 6.72 -7.59
N ILE A 104 -0.53 7.02 -6.54
CA ILE A 104 0.13 5.98 -5.76
C ILE A 104 -0.96 5.19 -5.02
N ILE A 105 -0.92 3.87 -5.08
CA ILE A 105 -1.90 3.01 -4.41
C ILE A 105 -1.21 1.99 -3.51
N ILE A 106 -1.66 1.92 -2.26
CA ILE A 106 -1.44 0.78 -1.37
C ILE A 106 -2.79 0.07 -1.19
N LYS A 107 -2.81 -1.25 -1.32
CA LYS A 107 -4.01 -2.08 -1.17
C LYS A 107 -3.83 -3.06 -0.03
N ALA A 108 -4.76 -3.05 0.92
CA ALA A 108 -5.05 -4.22 1.73
C ALA A 108 -6.21 -4.96 1.04
N HIS A 109 -6.09 -6.27 0.83
CA HIS A 109 -7.12 -7.01 0.11
C HIS A 109 -7.21 -8.47 0.55
N TYR A 110 -8.42 -9.01 0.53
CA TYR A 110 -8.72 -10.39 0.90
C TYR A 110 -9.63 -11.06 -0.13
N GLY A 111 -9.02 -11.62 -1.18
CA GLY A 111 -9.76 -12.29 -2.25
C GLY A 111 -10.54 -13.53 -1.78
N ARG A 112 -11.62 -13.87 -2.48
CA ARG A 112 -12.55 -14.98 -2.15
C ARG A 112 -11.86 -16.32 -1.91
N GLY A 113 -10.81 -16.63 -2.67
CA GLY A 113 -10.07 -17.91 -2.58
C GLY A 113 -8.79 -17.85 -1.76
N PHE A 114 -8.47 -16.71 -1.16
CA PHE A 114 -7.23 -16.56 -0.41
C PHE A 114 -7.38 -17.17 0.99
N LEU A 115 -6.27 -17.73 1.50
CA LEU A 115 -6.25 -18.22 2.87
C LEU A 115 -6.19 -17.07 3.90
N HIS A 116 -5.46 -16.02 3.55
CA HIS A 116 -5.23 -14.81 4.35
C HIS A 116 -5.18 -13.56 3.46
N PRO A 117 -5.40 -12.37 4.02
CA PRO A 117 -5.27 -11.09 3.31
C PRO A 117 -3.82 -10.69 3.00
N HIS A 118 -3.66 -9.79 2.04
CA HIS A 118 -2.36 -9.30 1.59
C HIS A 118 -2.29 -7.77 1.48
N LEU A 119 -1.06 -7.26 1.55
CA LEU A 119 -0.66 -5.91 1.14
C LEU A 119 -0.01 -5.95 -0.24
N SER A 120 -0.36 -5.00 -1.10
CA SER A 120 0.24 -4.83 -2.43
C SER A 120 0.15 -3.39 -2.93
N GLY A 121 0.93 -3.07 -3.96
CA GLY A 121 0.74 -1.88 -4.77
C GLY A 121 -0.26 -2.12 -5.90
N SER A 122 -0.39 -1.15 -6.81
CA SER A 122 -1.26 -1.23 -7.98
C SER A 122 -0.82 -2.26 -9.01
N SER A 123 0.49 -2.53 -9.11
CA SER A 123 1.12 -3.36 -10.14
C SER A 123 1.96 -4.53 -9.59
N GLY A 124 2.20 -4.59 -8.28
CA GLY A 124 3.11 -5.59 -7.72
C GLY A 124 2.98 -5.84 -6.23
N GLY A 125 3.58 -6.95 -5.80
CA GLY A 125 3.60 -7.42 -4.41
C GLY A 125 2.43 -8.32 -4.03
N ASN A 126 2.56 -8.95 -2.87
CA ASN A 126 1.51 -9.65 -2.10
C ASN A 126 2.12 -10.09 -0.77
N TRP A 127 2.39 -9.13 0.12
CA TRP A 127 2.90 -9.44 1.44
C TRP A 127 1.76 -9.89 2.36
N PRO A 128 1.95 -10.90 3.21
CA PRO A 128 0.89 -11.34 4.12
C PRO A 128 0.57 -10.22 5.13
N LEU A 129 -0.73 -9.93 5.29
CA LEU A 129 -1.23 -8.93 6.23
C LEU A 129 -1.41 -9.58 7.62
N GLN A 130 -0.31 -9.74 8.36
CA GLN A 130 -0.29 -10.37 9.68
C GLN A 130 -0.32 -9.28 10.75
N ILE A 131 -1.51 -8.80 11.11
CA ILE A 131 -1.69 -7.66 12.03
C ILE A 131 -2.81 -7.98 13.03
N LEU A 132 -2.44 -8.12 14.30
CA LEU A 132 -3.38 -8.27 15.42
C LEU A 132 -3.33 -7.10 16.40
N ASN A 133 -2.28 -6.29 16.35
CA ASN A 133 -2.06 -5.17 17.26
C ASN A 133 -1.26 -4.03 16.57
N ALA A 134 -1.11 -2.91 17.28
CA ALA A 134 -0.42 -1.72 16.76
C ALA A 134 1.07 -1.95 16.47
N SER A 135 1.76 -2.81 17.24
CA SER A 135 3.16 -3.17 16.98
C SER A 135 3.29 -3.91 15.65
N ASP A 136 2.37 -4.85 15.38
CA ASP A 136 2.33 -5.56 14.10
C ASP A 136 2.11 -4.61 12.91
N ALA A 137 1.21 -3.63 13.09
CA ALA A 137 0.96 -2.60 12.07
C ALA A 137 2.22 -1.77 11.81
N GLU A 138 2.91 -1.33 12.86
CA GLU A 138 4.13 -0.54 12.74
C GLU A 138 5.28 -1.33 12.07
N ARG A 139 5.38 -2.64 12.32
CA ARG A 139 6.33 -3.50 11.60
C ARG A 139 6.10 -3.52 10.09
N GLN A 140 4.89 -3.18 9.60
CA GLN A 140 4.63 -3.10 8.17
C GLN A 140 5.26 -1.87 7.50
N ARG A 141 5.72 -0.85 8.25
CA ARG A 141 6.21 0.42 7.70
C ARG A 141 7.22 0.24 6.56
N THR A 142 8.18 -0.66 6.72
CA THR A 142 9.21 -0.93 5.69
C THR A 142 8.60 -1.44 4.37
N ILE A 143 7.58 -2.31 4.45
CA ILE A 143 6.87 -2.80 3.26
C ILE A 143 6.03 -1.70 2.64
N LEU A 144 5.36 -0.87 3.46
CA LEU A 144 4.59 0.26 2.98
C LEU A 144 5.49 1.26 2.23
N ALA A 145 6.65 1.58 2.79
CA ALA A 145 7.65 2.43 2.15
C ALA A 145 8.12 1.84 0.81
N ALA A 146 8.41 0.54 0.77
CA ALA A 146 8.80 -0.14 -0.47
C ALA A 146 7.68 -0.12 -1.54
N ILE A 147 6.41 -0.27 -1.14
CA ILE A 147 5.28 -0.13 -2.06
C ILE A 147 5.19 1.30 -2.59
N VAL A 148 5.36 2.31 -1.73
CA VAL A 148 5.33 3.72 -2.15
C VAL A 148 6.45 4.03 -3.12
N GLU A 149 7.67 3.56 -2.86
CA GLU A 149 8.81 3.74 -3.77
C GLU A 149 8.55 3.07 -5.13
N MET A 150 8.06 1.82 -5.13
CA MET A 150 7.68 1.11 -6.34
C MET A 150 6.61 1.88 -7.13
N GLU A 151 5.55 2.34 -6.47
CA GLU A 151 4.47 3.10 -7.12
C GLU A 151 4.96 4.44 -7.67
N LEU A 152 5.77 5.20 -6.91
CA LEU A 152 6.39 6.45 -7.37
C LEU A 152 7.22 6.23 -8.63
N HIS A 153 8.08 5.21 -8.60
CA HIS A 153 8.91 4.85 -9.75
C HIS A 153 8.05 4.46 -10.96
N GLU A 154 6.97 3.69 -10.75
CA GLU A 154 6.05 3.33 -11.82
C GLU A 154 5.39 4.58 -12.44
N ARG A 155 4.97 5.57 -11.65
CA ARG A 155 4.39 6.82 -12.20
C ARG A 155 5.40 7.61 -13.02
N ILE A 156 6.65 7.66 -12.58
CA ILE A 156 7.76 8.28 -13.34
C ILE A 156 7.99 7.51 -14.65
N PHE A 157 8.00 6.19 -14.59
CA PHE A 157 8.21 5.33 -15.76
C PHE A 157 7.08 5.48 -16.79
N GLU A 158 5.83 5.42 -16.35
CA GLU A 158 4.64 5.58 -17.19
C GLU A 158 4.59 6.97 -17.88
N THR A 159 5.30 7.96 -17.34
CA THR A 159 5.37 9.34 -17.85
C THR A 159 6.82 9.82 -18.00
N ASP A 160 7.21 10.81 -17.20
CA ASP A 160 8.56 11.32 -17.02
C ASP A 160 8.75 11.89 -15.60
N TRP A 161 9.98 12.28 -15.26
CA TRP A 161 10.35 12.70 -13.91
C TRP A 161 9.76 14.07 -13.49
N HIS A 162 9.31 14.92 -14.41
CA HIS A 162 8.69 16.21 -14.09
C HIS A 162 7.33 16.05 -13.41
N ILE A 163 6.78 14.84 -13.38
CA ILE A 163 5.57 14.51 -12.65
C ILE A 163 5.71 14.82 -11.15
N LEU A 164 6.93 14.75 -10.61
CA LEU A 164 7.22 15.07 -9.21
C LEU A 164 7.57 16.56 -9.02
N PRO A 165 6.88 17.28 -8.12
CA PRO A 165 7.19 18.68 -7.77
C PRO A 165 8.65 18.96 -7.38
N ILE A 166 9.28 18.11 -6.56
CA ILE A 166 10.65 18.28 -6.05
C ILE A 166 11.70 18.43 -7.15
N SER A 167 11.41 17.89 -8.34
CA SER A 167 12.32 17.96 -9.48
C SER A 167 12.65 19.39 -9.92
N ARG A 168 11.79 20.37 -9.60
CA ARG A 168 12.05 21.80 -9.86
C ARG A 168 13.08 22.40 -8.90
N GLN A 169 13.09 21.98 -7.63
CA GLN A 169 14.06 22.43 -6.63
C GLN A 169 15.44 21.86 -6.97
N TRP A 170 15.51 20.57 -7.28
CA TRP A 170 16.76 19.91 -7.66
C TRP A 170 17.42 20.50 -8.92
N GLN A 171 16.63 21.03 -9.87
CA GLN A 171 17.17 21.74 -11.03
C GLN A 171 17.73 23.13 -10.70
N GLN A 172 17.19 23.80 -9.67
CA GLN A 172 17.67 25.12 -9.24
C GLN A 172 18.99 25.00 -8.48
N ASP A 173 19.16 23.95 -7.67
CA ASP A 173 20.39 23.70 -6.90
C ASP A 173 21.59 23.28 -7.76
N LYS A 174 21.40 23.05 -9.06
CA LYS A 174 22.45 22.67 -10.01
C LYS A 174 22.97 23.80 -10.89
N ASN A 175 22.38 24.99 -10.80
CA ASN A 175 22.79 26.21 -11.51
C ASN A 175 23.31 27.25 -10.53
#